data_AF-A0A2R7QKF2-F1
#
_entry.id   AF-A0A2R7QKF2-F1
#
_cell.length_a   1.000
_cell.length_b   1.000
_cell.length_c   1.000
_cell.angle_alpha   90.00
_cell.angle_beta   90.00
_cell.angle_gamma   90.00
#
_symmetry.space_group_name_H-M   'P 1'
#
loop_
_entity.id
_entity.type
_entity.pdbx_description
1 polymer ?
#
loop_
_entity_poly.entity_id
_entity_poly.type
_entity_poly.pdbx_seq_one_letter_code
_entity_poly.pdbx_strand_id
1 'polypeptide(L)'
;MTYFLEYTIPAAPDAEFEFPHDEINPGTTIPLSETDADVIHAPELPARTGIVGATAAEAKLEAEQLITHSRATEGELFFDPSNSLQAGVGTLVATFVEGSGWLDA
;
A
#
# COMPACT_ATOMS: atom_id res chain seq x y z
N MET A 1 14.49 10.76 9.14
CA MET A 1 13.22 10.24 9.69
C MET A 1 12.57 9.42 8.59
N THR A 2 11.87 8.35 8.93
CA THR A 2 11.19 7.49 7.96
C THR A 2 9.74 7.36 8.37
N TYR A 3 8.86 7.63 7.41
CA TYR A 3 7.43 7.44 7.56
C TYR A 3 6.97 6.33 6.62
N PHE A 4 5.86 5.70 6.94
CA PHE A 4 5.19 4.75 6.05
C PHE A 4 3.74 5.12 5.91
N LEU A 5 3.27 5.18 4.67
CA LEU A 5 1.86 5.24 4.34
C LEU A 5 1.34 3.81 4.18
N GLU A 6 0.33 3.43 4.94
CA GLU A 6 -0.48 2.22 4.72
C GLU A 6 -1.83 2.60 4.14
N TYR A 7 -2.27 1.89 3.11
CA TYR A 7 -3.51 2.18 2.38
C TYR A 7 -3.89 0.99 1.51
N THR A 8 -5.14 0.98 1.06
CA THR A 8 -5.67 -0.07 0.20
C THR A 8 -6.02 0.52 -1.16
N ILE A 9 -5.46 -0.08 -2.21
CA ILE A 9 -5.68 0.32 -3.60
C ILE A 9 -6.87 -0.49 -4.14
N PRO A 10 -8.03 0.13 -4.41
CA PRO A 10 -9.14 -0.59 -5.01
C PRO A 10 -8.84 -0.89 -6.48
N ALA A 11 -9.37 -2.01 -6.98
CA ALA A 11 -9.34 -2.31 -8.40
C ALA A 11 -10.14 -1.27 -9.21
N ALA A 12 -9.86 -1.16 -10.50
CA ALA A 12 -10.68 -0.33 -11.39
C ALA A 12 -12.10 -0.91 -11.54
N PRO A 13 -13.11 -0.09 -11.87
CA PRO A 13 -14.44 -0.60 -12.20
C PRO A 13 -14.32 -1.62 -13.35
N ASP A 14 -14.82 -2.83 -13.14
CA ASP A 14 -14.73 -3.96 -14.06
C ASP A 14 -13.32 -4.59 -14.22
N ALA A 15 -12.44 -4.42 -13.22
CA ALA A 15 -11.15 -5.09 -13.14
C ALA A 15 -10.91 -5.69 -11.74
N GLU A 16 -9.89 -6.54 -11.64
CA GLU A 16 -9.39 -7.11 -10.39
C GLU A 16 -7.87 -7.29 -10.47
N PHE A 17 -7.26 -7.59 -9.32
CA PHE A 17 -5.85 -7.95 -9.26
C PHE A 17 -5.71 -9.46 -9.33
N GLU A 18 -4.86 -9.91 -10.25
CA GLU A 18 -4.62 -11.33 -10.48
C GLU A 18 -3.20 -11.69 -10.03
N PHE A 19 -3.11 -12.72 -9.20
CA PHE A 19 -1.85 -13.25 -8.71
C PHE A 19 -1.72 -14.72 -9.12
N PRO A 20 -0.61 -15.11 -9.78
CA PRO A 20 -0.32 -16.53 -9.97
C PRO A 20 -0.13 -17.20 -8.61
N HIS A 21 -0.80 -18.32 -8.41
CA HIS A 21 -0.63 -19.19 -7.26
C HIS A 21 -0.06 -20.53 -7.73
N ASP A 22 1.26 -20.70 -7.58
CA ASP A 22 1.95 -21.96 -7.88
C ASP A 22 2.43 -22.60 -6.57
N GLU A 23 1.76 -23.68 -6.13
CA GLU A 23 2.20 -24.48 -4.98
C GLU A 23 3.45 -25.33 -5.28
N ILE A 24 3.77 -25.57 -6.55
CA ILE A 24 4.85 -26.48 -7.00
C ILE A 24 6.21 -25.77 -6.95
N ASN A 25 6.27 -24.47 -7.25
CA ASN A 25 7.52 -23.69 -7.27
C ASN A 25 7.43 -22.36 -6.49
N PRO A 26 7.39 -22.40 -5.15
CA PRO A 26 7.38 -21.18 -4.34
C PRO A 26 8.62 -20.32 -4.59
N GLY A 27 8.42 -19.08 -5.04
CA GLY A 27 9.48 -18.08 -5.17
C GLY A 27 10.06 -17.86 -6.59
N THR A 28 9.43 -18.39 -7.64
CA THR A 28 9.87 -18.17 -9.04
C THR A 28 8.86 -17.32 -9.80
N THR A 29 9.31 -16.24 -10.46
CA THR A 29 8.45 -15.43 -11.34
C THR A 29 8.32 -16.13 -12.70
N ILE A 30 7.28 -16.93 -12.89
CA ILE A 30 6.96 -17.54 -14.20
C ILE A 30 5.89 -16.68 -14.88
N PRO A 31 6.04 -16.31 -16.17
CA PRO A 31 4.99 -15.59 -16.89
C PRO A 31 3.67 -16.37 -16.87
N LEU A 32 2.56 -15.70 -16.54
CA LEU A 32 1.21 -16.31 -16.47
C LEU A 32 0.80 -17.08 -17.74
N SER A 33 1.34 -16.71 -18.90
CA SER A 33 1.09 -17.41 -20.18
C SER A 33 1.80 -18.76 -20.31
N GLU A 34 2.71 -19.10 -19.40
CA GLU A 34 3.61 -20.26 -19.45
C GLU A 34 3.39 -21.24 -18.29
N THR A 35 2.36 -21.04 -17.47
CA THR A 35 2.04 -21.88 -16.31
C THR A 35 0.52 -22.13 -16.22
N ASP A 36 0.13 -23.36 -15.88
CA ASP A 36 -1.26 -23.77 -15.58
C ASP A 36 -1.60 -23.51 -14.09
N ALA A 37 -0.98 -22.47 -13.51
CA ALA A 37 -1.14 -22.10 -12.10
C ALA A 37 -2.54 -21.53 -11.85
N ASP A 38 -3.11 -21.88 -10.70
CA ASP A 38 -4.35 -21.28 -10.22
C ASP A 38 -4.14 -19.75 -10.05
N VAL A 39 -5.16 -18.96 -10.34
CA VAL A 39 -5.11 -17.49 -10.19
C VAL A 39 -5.91 -17.07 -8.97
N ILE A 40 -5.27 -16.29 -8.10
CA ILE A 40 -5.97 -15.62 -6.99
C ILE A 40 -6.42 -14.24 -7.48
N HIS A 41 -7.73 -14.04 -7.42
CA HIS A 41 -8.38 -12.78 -7.74
C HIS A 41 -8.60 -11.98 -6.46
N ALA A 42 -8.15 -10.73 -6.45
CA ALA A 42 -8.31 -9.81 -5.32
C ALA A 42 -8.99 -8.51 -5.76
N PRO A 43 -10.03 -8.06 -5.03
CA PRO A 43 -10.71 -6.79 -5.34
C PRO A 43 -9.88 -5.56 -4.94
N GLU A 44 -8.85 -5.75 -4.11
CA GLU A 44 -8.06 -4.67 -3.53
C GLU A 44 -6.61 -5.11 -3.27
N LEU A 45 -5.68 -4.15 -3.28
CA LEU A 45 -4.27 -4.37 -2.92
C LEU A 45 -3.90 -3.59 -1.66
N PRO A 46 -3.49 -4.26 -0.56
CA PRO A 46 -2.84 -3.57 0.54
C PRO A 46 -1.46 -3.07 0.09
N ALA A 47 -1.16 -1.81 0.40
CA ALA A 47 0.11 -1.16 0.09
C ALA A 47 0.71 -0.52 1.34
N ARG A 48 2.03 -0.67 1.49
CA ARG A 48 2.83 0.05 2.48
C ARG A 48 4.00 0.73 1.78
N THR A 49 4.00 2.05 1.76
CA THR A 49 4.99 2.86 1.01
C THR A 49 5.85 3.68 1.98
N GLY A 50 7.17 3.51 1.90
CA GLY A 50 8.12 4.27 2.71
C GLY A 50 8.39 5.67 2.15
N ILE A 51 8.35 6.67 3.02
CA ILE A 51 8.67 8.09 2.73
C ILE A 51 9.89 8.46 3.58
N VAL A 52 11.05 8.48 2.94
CA VAL A 52 12.36 8.59 3.61
C VAL A 52 12.85 10.03 3.60
N GLY A 53 13.39 10.49 4.73
CA GLY A 53 14.05 11.80 4.84
C GLY A 53 13.11 12.99 5.01
N ALA A 54 11.81 12.75 5.12
CA ALA A 54 10.79 13.78 5.29
C ALA A 54 10.56 14.17 6.77
N THR A 55 10.08 15.39 6.99
CA THR A 55 9.36 15.79 8.20
C THR A 55 7.92 15.25 8.18
N ALA A 56 7.19 15.32 9.30
CA ALA A 56 5.79 14.88 9.34
C ALA A 56 4.89 15.63 8.33
N ALA A 57 5.10 16.93 8.14
CA ALA A 57 4.31 17.74 7.22
C ALA A 57 4.61 17.36 5.75
N GLU A 58 5.88 17.18 5.40
CA GLU A 58 6.29 16.70 4.07
C GLU A 58 5.77 15.28 3.81
N ALA A 59 5.84 14.40 4.81
CA ALA A 59 5.35 13.03 4.68
C ALA A 59 3.84 12.98 4.41
N LYS A 60 3.03 13.83 5.05
CA LYS A 60 1.59 13.96 4.75
C LYS A 60 1.34 14.41 3.33
N LEU A 61 2.10 15.40 2.84
CA LEU A 61 1.95 15.92 1.47
C LEU A 61 2.27 14.85 0.43
N GLU A 62 3.38 14.14 0.58
CA GLU A 62 3.77 13.05 -0.32
C GLU A 62 2.77 11.87 -0.24
N ALA A 63 2.33 11.52 0.96
CA ALA A 63 1.34 10.46 1.17
C ALA A 63 0.01 10.80 0.48
N GLU A 64 -0.45 12.05 0.55
CA GLU A 64 -1.69 12.47 -0.10
C GLU A 64 -1.61 12.37 -1.63
N GLN A 65 -0.44 12.64 -2.23
CA GLN A 65 -0.24 12.42 -3.67
C GLN A 65 -0.35 10.93 -4.02
N LEU A 66 0.24 10.05 -3.22
CA LEU A 66 0.15 8.60 -3.44
C LEU A 66 -1.30 8.09 -3.34
N ILE A 67 -2.04 8.53 -2.33
CA ILE A 67 -3.46 8.19 -2.15
C ILE A 67 -4.27 8.66 -3.36
N THR A 68 -4.12 9.94 -3.74
CA THR A 68 -4.85 10.54 -4.86
C THR A 68 -4.60 9.81 -6.19
N HIS A 69 -3.38 9.31 -6.41
CA HIS A 69 -3.02 8.59 -7.63
C HIS A 69 -3.36 7.09 -7.61
N SER A 70 -3.79 6.54 -6.48
CA SER A 70 -4.08 5.10 -6.30
C SER A 70 -5.57 4.77 -6.22
N ARG A 71 -6.47 5.75 -6.34
CA ARG A 71 -7.93 5.61 -6.12
C ARG A 71 -8.30 5.20 -4.68
N ALA A 72 -7.35 5.15 -3.76
CA ALA A 72 -7.63 4.93 -2.35
C ALA A 72 -8.36 6.14 -1.76
N THR A 73 -9.31 5.87 -0.86
CA THR A 73 -10.09 6.93 -0.17
C THR A 73 -9.61 7.19 1.25
N GLU A 74 -8.73 6.34 1.77
CA GLU A 74 -8.21 6.41 3.13
C GLU A 74 -6.76 5.94 3.17
N GLY A 75 -6.05 6.34 4.24
CA GLY A 75 -4.69 5.88 4.49
C GLY A 75 -4.20 6.27 5.88
N GLU A 76 -3.22 5.55 6.39
CA GLU A 76 -2.63 5.75 7.71
C GLU A 76 -1.14 6.06 7.58
N LEU A 77 -0.69 7.13 8.22
CA LEU A 77 0.71 7.53 8.21
C LEU A 77 1.37 7.12 9.53
N PHE A 78 2.38 6.25 9.45
CA PHE A 78 3.18 5.80 10.57
C PHE A 78 4.55 6.44 10.56
N PHE A 79 5.06 6.80 11.74
CA PHE A 79 6.48 7.06 11.93
C PHE A 79 7.18 5.77 12.34
N ASP A 80 8.13 5.31 11.54
CA ASP A 80 8.88 4.08 11.80
C ASP A 80 10.38 4.27 11.53
N PRO A 81 11.20 4.51 12.58
CA PRO A 81 12.65 4.65 12.42
C PRO A 81 13.35 3.33 12.10
N SER A 82 12.67 2.18 12.24
CA SER A 82 13.25 0.86 11.93
C SER A 82 13.22 0.52 10.44
N ASN A 83 12.52 1.33 9.62
CA ASN A 83 12.37 1.13 8.18
C ASN A 83 11.77 -0.24 7.82
N SER A 84 10.73 -0.66 8.54
CA SER A 84 10.07 -1.96 8.35
C SER A 84 8.95 -1.90 7.30
N LEU A 85 8.95 -2.88 6.40
CA LEU A 85 7.85 -3.13 5.46
C LEU A 85 6.72 -3.98 6.06
N GLN A 86 6.86 -4.41 7.32
CA GLN A 86 5.79 -5.13 7.99
C GLN A 86 4.63 -4.18 8.33
N ALA A 87 3.42 -4.62 8.03
CA ALA A 87 2.21 -3.86 8.31
C ALA A 87 2.03 -3.55 9.81
N GLY A 88 1.48 -2.38 10.12
CA GLY A 88 1.23 -1.89 11.48
C GLY A 88 2.49 -1.57 12.30
N VAL A 89 3.69 -1.63 11.70
CA VAL A 89 4.93 -1.27 12.42
C VAL A 89 5.11 0.25 12.45
N GLY A 90 5.45 0.76 13.63
CA GLY A 90 5.69 2.18 13.88
C GLY A 90 4.65 2.80 14.81
N THR A 91 4.70 4.11 14.94
CA THR A 91 3.71 4.91 15.69
C THR A 91 2.77 5.57 14.70
N LEU A 92 1.46 5.38 14.83
CA LEU A 92 0.47 6.11 14.03
C LEU A 92 0.61 7.61 14.31
N VAL A 93 0.73 8.40 13.25
CA VAL A 93 0.89 9.86 13.30
C VAL A 93 -0.37 10.57 12.86
N ALA A 94 -0.98 10.08 11.78
CA ALA A 94 -2.19 10.67 11.23
C ALA A 94 -2.97 9.67 10.38
N THR A 95 -4.27 9.89 10.26
CA THR A 95 -5.17 9.17 9.35
C THR A 95 -5.69 10.13 8.29
N PHE A 96 -5.67 9.73 7.03
CA PHE A 96 -6.26 10.46 5.92
C PHE A 96 -7.63 9.86 5.57
N VAL A 97 -8.60 10.73 5.32
CA VAL A 97 -9.89 10.37 4.72
C VAL A 97 -10.22 11.36 3.61
N GLU A 98 -10.59 10.85 2.44
CA GLU A 98 -10.99 11.69 1.30
C GLU A 98 -12.10 12.67 1.72
N GLY A 99 -11.95 13.93 1.32
CA GLY A 99 -12.86 15.02 1.68
C GLY A 99 -12.70 15.58 3.10
N SER A 100 -12.09 14.84 4.03
CA SER A 100 -11.79 15.31 5.39
C SER A 100 -10.32 15.69 5.60
N GLY A 101 -9.42 15.16 4.76
CA GLY A 101 -7.98 15.39 4.84
C GLY A 101 -7.33 14.60 5.98
N TRP A 102 -6.19 15.09 6.45
CA TRP A 102 -5.40 14.47 7.53
C TRP A 102 -5.94 14.81 8.92
N LEU A 103 -6.16 13.78 9.73
CA LEU A 103 -6.51 13.84 11.15
C LEU A 103 -5.30 13.34 11.97
N ASP A 104 -4.78 14.18 12.85
CA ASP A 104 -3.70 13.80 13.77
C ASP A 104 -4.18 12.78 14.81
N ALA A 105 -3.29 11.85 15.16
CA ALA A 105 -3.53 10.82 16.17
C ALA A 105 -3.38 11.32 17.62
#